data_AF-A0AAU3IVL3-F1
#
_entry.id   AF-A0AAU3IVL3-F1
#
_cell.length_a   1.000
_cell.length_b   1.000
_cell.length_c   1.000
_cell.angle_alpha   90.00
_cell.angle_beta   90.00
_cell.angle_gamma   90.00
#
_symmetry.space_group_name_H-M   'P 1'
#
loop_
_entity.id
_entity.type
_entity.pdbx_description
1 polymer ?
#
loop_
_entity_poly.entity_id
_entity_poly.type
_entity_poly.pdbx_seq_one_letter_code
_entity_poly.pdbx_strand_id
1 'polypeptide(L)'
;MRLFQRTDWWEEADLHFGAQRKISEVRDQLRRQGRTATPEQIENELPFGFWASLLGPGNNYDQRLWRTALHRAFPGYRGGRRELHRYLDHLRVLRNKIAHHCPIHHRHLQADHQTILQCLGYIDADLVGWVDRYSRVPGVLACRP
;
A
#
# COMPACT_ATOMS: atom_id res chain seq x y z
N MET A 1 -4.74 -15.39 1.22
CA MET A 1 -3.99 -15.74 2.46
C MET A 1 -4.82 -15.25 3.65
N ARG A 2 -5.28 -16.13 4.54
CA ARG A 2 -6.08 -15.71 5.71
C ARG A 2 -5.16 -15.46 6.91
N LEU A 3 -4.98 -14.19 7.28
CA LEU A 3 -4.39 -13.83 8.57
C LEU A 3 -5.32 -14.34 9.68
N PHE A 4 -4.75 -14.94 10.73
CA PHE A 4 -5.50 -15.46 11.89
C PHE A 4 -6.61 -16.48 11.55
N GLN A 5 -6.56 -17.13 10.36
CA GLN A 5 -7.60 -18.06 9.87
C GLN A 5 -9.00 -17.43 9.70
N ARG A 6 -9.10 -16.10 9.74
CA ARG A 6 -10.34 -15.34 9.62
C ARG A 6 -10.39 -14.53 8.32
N THR A 7 -11.60 -14.16 7.91
CA THR A 7 -11.82 -13.23 6.80
C THR A 7 -11.82 -11.78 7.27
N ASP A 8 -12.26 -11.54 8.50
CA ASP A 8 -12.22 -10.26 9.23
C ASP A 8 -10.98 -10.19 10.16
N TRP A 9 -9.81 -10.48 9.61
CA TRP A 9 -8.55 -10.63 10.36
C TRP A 9 -8.17 -9.41 11.21
N TRP A 10 -8.68 -8.21 10.87
CA TRP A 10 -8.42 -6.98 11.62
C TRP A 10 -9.03 -6.97 13.02
N GLU A 11 -10.05 -7.80 13.29
CA GLU A 11 -10.71 -7.87 14.61
C GLU A 11 -9.76 -8.47 15.67
N GLU A 12 -8.83 -9.35 15.27
CA GLU A 12 -7.83 -9.96 16.17
C GLU A 12 -6.43 -9.33 16.06
N ALA A 13 -6.22 -8.50 15.03
CA ALA A 13 -4.93 -7.90 14.73
C ALA A 13 -4.49 -6.81 15.72
N ASP A 14 -5.37 -6.37 16.64
CA ASP A 14 -5.12 -5.28 17.61
C ASP A 14 -4.55 -4.04 16.91
N LEU A 15 -5.29 -3.61 15.89
CA LEU A 15 -4.87 -2.49 15.06
C LEU A 15 -4.90 -1.19 15.88
N HIS A 16 -3.95 -0.30 15.62
CA HIS A 16 -3.97 1.03 16.21
C HIS A 16 -5.26 1.78 15.82
N PHE A 17 -5.63 2.75 16.65
CA PHE A 17 -6.88 3.51 16.53
C PHE A 17 -7.15 4.07 15.12
N GLY A 18 -6.12 4.59 14.43
CA GLY A 18 -6.26 5.12 13.07
C GLY A 18 -6.71 4.09 12.04
N ALA A 19 -6.15 2.87 12.09
CA ALA A 19 -6.54 1.77 11.22
C ALA A 19 -7.95 1.26 11.53
N GLN A 20 -8.30 1.12 12.83
CA GLN A 20 -9.66 0.75 13.25
C GLN A 20 -10.69 1.77 12.77
N ARG A 21 -10.39 3.07 12.91
CA ARG A 21 -11.26 4.15 12.44
C ARG A 21 -11.49 4.07 10.93
N LYS A 22 -10.45 3.77 10.15
CA LYS A 22 -10.56 3.63 8.69
C LYS A 22 -11.49 2.47 8.29
N ILE A 23 -11.40 1.33 8.99
CA ILE A 23 -12.32 0.20 8.78
C ILE A 23 -13.76 0.61 9.10
N SER A 24 -13.99 1.34 10.21
CA SER A 24 -15.32 1.85 10.55
C SER A 24 -15.87 2.82 9.50
N GLU A 25 -15.04 3.77 9.03
CA GLU A 25 -15.42 4.72 7.97
C GLU A 25 -15.87 4.00 6.69
N VAL A 26 -15.12 2.97 6.27
CA VAL A 26 -15.47 2.13 5.11
C VAL A 26 -16.78 1.36 5.35
N ARG A 27 -16.93 0.76 6.54
CA ARG A 27 -18.14 0.02 6.92
C ARG A 27 -19.38 0.92 6.86
N ASP A 28 -19.29 2.15 7.36
CA ASP A 28 -20.38 3.13 7.34
C ASP A 28 -20.64 3.71 5.94
N GLN A 29 -19.61 3.83 5.10
CA GLN A 29 -19.76 4.19 3.69
C GLN A 29 -20.54 3.12 2.93
N LEU A 30 -20.18 1.84 3.07
CA LEU A 30 -20.87 0.73 2.41
C LEU A 30 -22.35 0.66 2.81
N ARG A 31 -22.64 0.84 4.10
CA ARG A 31 -24.01 0.91 4.62
C ARG A 31 -24.81 2.07 4.00
N ARG A 32 -24.21 3.25 3.89
CA ARG A 32 -24.85 4.42 3.24
C ARG A 32 -25.12 4.19 1.74
N GLN A 33 -24.33 3.35 1.08
CA GLN A 33 -24.54 2.93 -0.31
C GLN A 33 -25.55 1.77 -0.45
N GLY A 34 -26.16 1.29 0.64
CA GLY A 34 -27.06 0.14 0.61
C GLY A 34 -26.35 -1.21 0.37
N ARG A 35 -25.03 -1.27 0.48
CA ARG A 35 -24.21 -2.47 0.29
C ARG A 35 -23.95 -3.17 1.62
N THR A 36 -23.93 -4.50 1.60
CA THR A 36 -23.50 -5.29 2.76
C THR A 36 -21.99 -5.13 2.97
N ALA A 37 -21.59 -4.70 4.16
CA ALA A 37 -20.18 -4.54 4.53
C ALA A 37 -19.54 -5.89 4.89
N THR A 38 -19.43 -6.80 3.91
CA THR A 38 -18.71 -8.07 4.09
C THR A 38 -17.20 -7.81 4.20
N PRO A 39 -16.42 -8.75 4.77
CA PRO A 39 -14.99 -8.54 4.92
C PRO A 39 -14.26 -8.23 3.61
N GLU A 40 -14.58 -8.96 2.54
CA GLU A 40 -14.04 -8.72 1.20
C GLU A 40 -14.37 -7.33 0.67
N GLN A 41 -15.60 -6.86 0.88
CA GLN A 41 -16.01 -5.52 0.45
C GLN A 41 -15.26 -4.44 1.23
N ILE A 42 -15.01 -4.66 2.53
CA ILE A 42 -14.18 -3.76 3.33
C ILE A 42 -12.75 -3.73 2.81
N GLU A 43 -12.13 -4.90 2.56
CA GLU A 43 -10.77 -5.00 2.03
C GLU A 43 -10.59 -4.25 0.70
N ASN A 44 -11.57 -4.38 -0.19
CA ASN A 44 -11.55 -3.73 -1.51
C ASN A 44 -11.69 -2.21 -1.44
N GLU A 45 -12.38 -1.68 -0.43
CA GLU A 45 -12.63 -0.24 -0.27
C GLU A 45 -11.56 0.45 0.62
N LEU A 46 -10.68 -0.33 1.27
CA LEU A 46 -9.60 0.21 2.09
C LEU A 46 -8.55 0.93 1.21
N PRO A 47 -8.22 2.21 1.52
CA PRO A 47 -7.29 2.96 0.70
C PRO A 47 -5.86 2.43 0.85
N PHE A 48 -5.01 2.67 -0.17
CA PHE A 48 -3.59 2.27 -0.12
C PHE A 48 -2.86 2.72 1.16
N GLY A 49 -3.20 3.89 1.70
CA GLY A 49 -2.63 4.38 2.96
C GLY A 49 -2.93 3.52 4.18
N PHE A 50 -4.05 2.80 4.21
CA PHE A 50 -4.35 1.81 5.25
C PHE A 50 -3.32 0.69 5.20
N TRP A 51 -3.10 0.09 4.02
CA TRP A 51 -2.16 -1.02 3.83
C TRP A 51 -0.73 -0.62 4.17
N ALA A 52 -0.28 0.55 3.71
CA ALA A 52 1.03 1.09 4.07
C ALA A 52 1.17 1.24 5.61
N SER A 53 0.14 1.74 6.30
CA SER A 53 0.18 1.95 7.75
C SER A 53 0.38 0.68 8.57
N LEU A 54 0.04 -0.50 8.04
CA LEU A 54 0.27 -1.79 8.71
C LEU A 54 1.76 -2.13 8.83
N LEU A 55 2.61 -1.54 7.97
CA LEU A 55 4.06 -1.64 8.05
C LEU A 55 4.67 -0.51 8.88
N GLY A 56 3.88 0.47 9.32
CA GLY A 56 4.31 1.63 10.10
C GLY A 56 4.51 1.36 11.59
N PRO A 57 4.92 2.38 12.38
CA PRO A 57 4.97 2.27 13.83
C PRO A 57 3.56 1.98 14.37
N GLY A 58 3.41 0.87 15.08
CA GLY A 58 2.11 0.38 15.57
C GLY A 58 2.28 -0.57 16.75
N ASN A 59 1.16 -1.02 17.32
CA ASN A 59 1.10 -1.82 18.54
C ASN A 59 1.70 -3.22 18.33
N ASN A 60 3.02 -3.34 18.40
CA ASN A 60 3.77 -4.57 18.14
C ASN A 60 3.49 -5.21 16.75
N TYR A 61 3.26 -4.39 15.73
CA TYR A 61 2.99 -4.82 14.35
C TYR A 61 4.12 -5.65 13.73
N ASP A 62 5.34 -5.49 14.23
CA ASP A 62 6.47 -6.31 13.79
C ASP A 62 6.21 -7.80 14.06
N GLN A 63 5.87 -8.14 15.29
CA GLN A 63 5.60 -9.52 15.68
C GLN A 63 4.24 -9.97 15.16
N ARG A 64 3.19 -9.17 15.36
CA ARG A 64 1.81 -9.58 15.10
C ARG A 64 1.45 -9.68 13.62
N LEU A 65 1.95 -8.76 12.80
CA LEU A 65 1.57 -8.66 11.39
C LEU A 65 2.73 -9.05 10.46
N TRP A 66 3.89 -8.40 10.62
CA TRP A 66 4.99 -8.55 9.69
C TRP A 66 5.58 -9.96 9.69
N ARG A 67 6.07 -10.41 10.85
CA ARG A 67 6.67 -11.75 10.99
C ARG A 67 5.65 -12.86 10.79
N THR A 68 4.39 -12.63 11.17
CA THR A 68 3.30 -13.61 10.98
C THR A 68 2.96 -13.82 9.50
N ALA A 69 2.85 -12.73 8.73
CA ALA A 69 2.16 -12.78 7.44
C ALA A 69 2.64 -11.74 6.43
N LEU A 70 2.73 -10.45 6.77
CA LEU A 70 2.90 -9.39 5.76
C LEU A 70 4.19 -9.52 4.96
N HIS A 71 5.27 -10.07 5.53
CA HIS A 71 6.52 -10.30 4.79
C HIS A 71 6.33 -11.22 3.57
N ARG A 72 5.34 -12.13 3.62
CA ARG A 72 5.05 -13.08 2.53
C ARG A 72 4.44 -12.42 1.30
N ALA A 73 3.85 -11.23 1.47
CA ALA A 73 3.35 -10.44 0.36
C ALA A 73 4.48 -9.80 -0.48
N PHE A 74 5.72 -9.85 0.03
CA PHE A 74 6.90 -9.27 -0.61
C PHE A 74 8.01 -10.34 -0.78
N PRO A 75 7.77 -11.41 -1.56
CA PRO A 75 8.71 -12.53 -1.70
C PRO A 75 10.06 -12.13 -2.30
N GLY A 76 10.18 -10.99 -2.99
CA GLY A 76 11.43 -10.43 -3.50
C GLY A 76 12.16 -9.51 -2.51
N TYR A 77 11.55 -9.15 -1.38
CA TYR A 77 12.16 -8.25 -0.38
C TYR A 77 12.95 -9.02 0.67
N ARG A 78 14.11 -8.49 1.06
CA ARG A 78 14.99 -9.08 2.10
C ARG A 78 15.33 -8.11 3.23
N GLY A 79 14.89 -6.85 3.14
CA GLY A 79 15.18 -5.83 4.13
C GLY A 79 14.22 -5.84 5.32
N GLY A 80 14.32 -4.81 6.15
CA GLY A 80 13.49 -4.66 7.35
C GLY A 80 12.16 -3.96 7.07
N ARG A 81 11.11 -4.35 7.81
CA ARG A 81 9.76 -3.74 7.73
C ARG A 81 9.75 -2.21 7.69
N ARG A 82 10.57 -1.56 8.52
CA ARG A 82 10.63 -0.09 8.62
C ARG A 82 11.12 0.58 7.34
N GLU A 83 12.04 -0.07 6.63
CA GLU A 83 12.54 0.43 5.35
C GLU A 83 11.49 0.24 4.26
N LEU A 84 10.86 -0.94 4.18
CA LEU A 84 9.74 -1.16 3.26
C LEU A 84 8.61 -0.16 3.49
N HIS A 85 8.27 0.11 4.76
CA HIS A 85 7.30 1.14 5.12
C HIS A 85 7.68 2.51 4.56
N ARG A 86 8.95 2.90 4.63
CA ARG A 86 9.43 4.18 4.08
C ARG A 86 9.19 4.27 2.58
N TYR A 87 9.47 3.20 1.83
CA TYR A 87 9.20 3.15 0.40
C TYR A 87 7.70 3.24 0.10
N LEU A 88 6.87 2.45 0.78
CA LEU A 88 5.41 2.47 0.59
C LEU A 88 4.78 3.81 0.99
N ASP A 89 5.28 4.45 2.05
CA ASP A 89 4.82 5.76 2.48
C ASP A 89 5.20 6.87 1.49
N HIS A 90 6.40 6.80 0.93
CA HIS A 90 6.82 7.68 -0.17
C HIS A 90 5.90 7.55 -1.39
N LEU A 91 5.56 6.31 -1.80
CA LEU A 91 4.61 6.07 -2.88
C LEU A 91 3.19 6.55 -2.54
N ARG A 92 2.76 6.39 -1.29
CA ARG A 92 1.46 6.89 -0.80
C ARG A 92 1.36 8.41 -0.96
N VAL A 93 2.41 9.14 -0.56
CA VAL A 93 2.47 10.60 -0.70
C VAL A 93 2.43 11.02 -2.17
N LEU A 94 3.23 10.37 -3.02
CA LEU A 94 3.24 10.63 -4.46
C LEU A 94 1.87 10.41 -5.10
N ARG A 95 1.28 9.22 -4.88
CA ARG A 95 -0.05 8.87 -5.40
C ARG A 95 -1.10 9.86 -4.94
N ASN A 96 -1.07 10.27 -3.67
CA ASN A 96 -2.04 11.22 -3.15
C ASN A 96 -1.88 12.61 -3.80
N LYS A 97 -0.65 13.09 -4.00
CA LYS A 97 -0.43 14.34 -4.75
C LYS A 97 -1.00 14.25 -6.17
N ILE A 98 -0.77 13.13 -6.87
CA ILE A 98 -1.33 12.90 -8.22
C ILE A 98 -2.86 12.90 -8.18
N ALA A 99 -3.47 12.14 -7.27
CA ALA A 99 -4.93 12.02 -7.15
C ALA A 99 -5.62 13.33 -6.77
N HIS A 100 -4.95 14.20 -6.01
CA HIS A 100 -5.43 15.54 -5.66
C HIS A 100 -5.03 16.61 -6.69
N HIS A 101 -4.50 16.23 -7.85
CA HIS A 101 -3.99 17.15 -8.87
C HIS A 101 -3.01 18.21 -8.32
N CYS A 102 -2.28 17.86 -7.27
CA CYS A 102 -1.28 18.72 -6.68
C CYS A 102 0.00 18.75 -7.54
N PRO A 103 0.76 19.86 -7.52
CA PRO A 103 2.01 19.94 -8.25
C PRO A 103 3.04 18.91 -7.77
N ILE A 104 3.66 18.19 -8.72
CA ILE A 104 4.74 17.22 -8.47
C ILE A 104 6.03 17.52 -9.26
N HIS A 105 6.04 18.58 -10.07
CA HIS A 105 7.17 18.91 -10.95
C HIS A 105 8.49 19.21 -10.20
N HIS A 106 8.41 19.62 -8.94
CA HIS A 106 9.58 19.87 -8.07
C HIS A 106 10.21 18.59 -7.52
N ARG A 107 9.58 17.41 -7.71
CA ARG A 107 10.09 16.13 -7.23
C ARG A 107 11.07 15.53 -8.22
N HIS A 108 11.90 14.61 -7.73
CA HIS A 108 12.78 13.80 -8.56
C HIS A 108 11.99 12.64 -9.19
N LEU A 109 11.16 12.93 -10.19
CA LEU A 109 10.20 11.99 -10.76
C LEU A 109 10.82 10.70 -11.33
N GLN A 110 12.07 10.76 -11.80
CA GLN A 110 12.80 9.57 -12.22
C GLN A 110 13.09 8.62 -11.04
N ALA A 111 13.45 9.15 -9.87
CA ALA A 111 13.70 8.37 -8.67
C ALA A 111 12.38 7.86 -8.06
N ASP A 112 11.31 8.66 -8.16
CA ASP A 112 9.95 8.22 -7.83
C ASP A 112 9.54 7.01 -8.67
N HIS A 113 9.76 7.04 -9.99
CA HIS A 113 9.47 5.93 -10.91
C HIS A 113 10.32 4.69 -10.61
N GLN A 114 11.62 4.86 -10.36
CA GLN A 114 12.49 3.75 -9.92
C GLN A 114 12.03 3.13 -8.60
N THR A 115 11.56 3.94 -7.65
CA THR A 115 11.01 3.45 -6.37
C THR A 115 9.74 2.61 -6.59
N ILE A 116 8.89 3.00 -7.55
CA ILE A 116 7.71 2.20 -7.94
C ILE A 116 8.16 0.84 -8.49
N LEU A 117 9.10 0.82 -9.44
CA LEU A 117 9.63 -0.43 -10.03
C LEU A 117 10.27 -1.32 -8.97
N GLN A 118 11.03 -0.74 -8.05
CA GLN A 118 11.65 -1.46 -6.95
C GLN A 118 10.59 -2.11 -6.03
N CYS A 119 9.54 -1.37 -5.64
CA CYS A 119 8.46 -1.90 -4.83
C CYS A 119 7.67 -3.01 -5.55
N LEU A 120 7.48 -2.89 -6.87
CA LEU A 120 6.86 -3.94 -7.66
C LEU A 120 7.74 -5.20 -7.70
N GLY A 121 9.04 -5.06 -7.87
CA GLY A 121 9.99 -6.18 -7.87
C GLY A 121 10.07 -6.91 -6.53
N TYR A 122 9.69 -6.25 -5.43
CA TYR A 122 9.53 -6.91 -4.14
C TYR A 122 8.31 -7.84 -4.10
N ILE A 123 7.29 -7.59 -4.90
CA ILE A 123 6.07 -8.39 -5.00
C ILE A 123 6.26 -9.49 -6.05
N ASP A 124 6.65 -9.10 -7.25
CA ASP A 124 6.79 -9.98 -8.41
C ASP A 124 7.74 -9.34 -9.44
N ALA A 125 8.76 -10.10 -9.86
CA ALA A 125 9.74 -9.63 -10.84
C ALA A 125 9.13 -9.41 -12.23
N ASP A 126 8.12 -10.20 -12.60
CA ASP A 126 7.49 -10.11 -13.93
C ASP A 126 6.66 -8.82 -14.06
N LEU A 127 6.09 -8.31 -12.96
CA LEU A 127 5.41 -7.02 -12.92
C LEU A 127 6.34 -5.86 -13.28
N VAL A 128 7.62 -5.94 -12.90
CA VAL A 128 8.60 -4.91 -13.23
C VAL A 128 8.80 -4.85 -14.74
N GLY A 129 9.02 -6.01 -15.39
CA GLY A 129 9.20 -6.08 -16.84
C GLY A 129 7.96 -5.62 -17.61
N TRP A 130 6.77 -5.94 -17.10
CA TRP A 130 5.52 -5.46 -17.69
C TRP A 130 5.38 -3.94 -17.57
N VAL A 131 5.56 -3.38 -16.37
CA VAL A 131 5.45 -1.92 -16.17
C VAL A 131 6.52 -1.17 -16.94
N ASP A 132 7.76 -1.65 -16.94
CA ASP A 132 8.86 -1.01 -17.67
C ASP A 132 8.58 -0.95 -19.17
N ARG A 133 8.07 -2.04 -19.76
CA ARG A 133 7.70 -2.11 -21.19
C ARG A 133 6.60 -1.13 -21.58
N TYR A 134 5.57 -0.97 -20.74
CA TYR A 134 4.38 -0.20 -21.10
C TYR A 134 4.35 1.20 -20.48
N SER A 135 5.28 1.53 -19.58
CA SER A 135 5.33 2.84 -18.96
C SER A 135 5.83 3.90 -19.94
N ARG A 136 5.03 4.95 -20.11
CA ARG A 136 5.44 6.16 -20.85
C ARG A 136 6.27 7.12 -20.01
N VAL A 137 6.38 6.89 -18.69
CA VAL A 137 7.02 7.82 -17.76
C VAL A 137 8.47 8.11 -18.15
N PRO A 138 9.34 7.12 -18.44
CA PRO A 138 10.72 7.40 -18.84
C PRO A 138 10.81 8.30 -20.08
N GLY A 139 10.01 8.02 -21.12
CA GLY A 139 9.98 8.81 -22.35
C GLY A 139 9.48 10.24 -22.13
N VAL A 140 8.44 10.43 -21.31
CA VAL A 140 7.93 11.78 -20.98
C VAL A 140 8.96 12.57 -20.17
N LEU A 141 9.68 11.93 -19.24
CA LEU A 141 10.73 12.59 -18.46
C LEU A 141 11.95 12.96 -19.31
N ALA A 142 12.29 12.17 -20.31
CA ALA A 142 13.39 12.47 -21.24
C ALA A 142 13.09 13.68 -22.14
N CYS A 143 11.81 13.93 -22.45
CA CYS A 143 11.36 15.08 -23.24
C CYS A 143 11.04 16.32 -22.39
N ARG A 144 11.45 16.34 -21.11
CA ARG A 144 11.18 17.48 -20.23
C ARG A 144 11.98 18.71 -20.71
N PRO A 145 11.32 19.86 -20.92
CA PRO A 145 11.98 21.09 -21.36
C PRO A 145 12.94 21.67 -20.32
#